data_AF-A0A2V7YW88-F1
#
_entry.id   AF-A0A2V7YW88-F1
#
_cell.length_a   1.000
_cell.length_b   1.000
_cell.length_c   1.000
_cell.angle_alpha   90.00
_cell.angle_beta   90.00
_cell.angle_gamma   90.00
#
_symmetry.space_group_name_H-M   'P 1'
#
loop_
_entity.id
_entity.type
_entity.pdbx_description
1 polymer ?
#
loop_
_entity_poly.entity_id
_entity_poly.type
_entity_poly.pdbx_seq_one_letter_code
_entity_poly.pdbx_strand_id
1 'polypeptide(L)'
;MTALAPVLDERLAAWRRDTPGCASRRIHLNNAGAAFSPRPVIEAVLGHLQREQEIGGYEAEEEAADRLRAGYGALAGLLGCAPRNVAVVENATVAFSQALSAFDFAPGDRLVTTRNDYSS
;
A
#
# COMPACT_ATOMS: atom_id res chain seq x y z
N MET A 1 21.93 -2.39 -25.80
CA MET A 1 20.69 -2.42 -24.98
C MET A 1 20.29 -3.86 -24.63
N THR A 2 21.24 -4.72 -24.21
CA THR A 2 21.02 -6.19 -24.23
C THR A 2 21.17 -6.86 -22.85
N ALA A 3 21.66 -6.16 -21.84
CA ALA A 3 21.89 -6.72 -20.50
C ALA A 3 20.70 -6.63 -19.52
N LEU A 4 19.67 -5.82 -19.84
CA LEU A 4 18.53 -5.60 -18.93
C LEU A 4 17.44 -6.68 -19.03
N ALA A 5 17.29 -7.31 -20.21
CA ALA A 5 16.22 -8.27 -20.47
C ALA A 5 16.31 -9.55 -19.63
N PRO A 6 17.47 -10.21 -19.47
CA PRO A 6 17.55 -11.46 -18.70
C PRO A 6 17.25 -11.25 -17.22
N VAL A 7 17.76 -10.16 -16.64
CA VAL A 7 17.51 -9.80 -15.23
C VAL A 7 16.03 -9.47 -14.99
N LEU A 8 15.40 -8.80 -15.96
CA LEU A 8 13.97 -8.49 -15.89
C LEU A 8 13.11 -9.76 -15.99
N ASP A 9 13.48 -10.72 -16.84
CA ASP A 9 12.79 -12.00 -17.00
C ASP A 9 12.86 -12.84 -15.72
N GLU A 10 14.03 -12.91 -15.08
CA GLU A 10 14.21 -13.60 -13.80
C GLU A 10 13.36 -12.97 -12.68
N ARG A 11 13.35 -11.63 -12.59
CA ARG A 11 12.53 -10.89 -11.60
C ARG A 11 11.04 -11.08 -11.85
N LEU A 12 10.61 -11.02 -13.11
CA LEU A 12 9.22 -11.25 -13.48
C LEU A 12 8.77 -12.67 -13.11
N ALA A 13 9.61 -13.68 -13.37
CA ALA A 13 9.34 -15.05 -12.98
C ALA A 13 9.22 -15.17 -11.45
N ALA A 14 10.07 -14.48 -10.68
CA ALA A 14 9.97 -14.43 -9.22
C ALA A 14 8.66 -13.80 -8.75
N TRP A 15 8.30 -12.61 -9.23
CA TRP A 15 7.06 -11.93 -8.84
C TRP A 15 5.81 -12.76 -9.16
N ARG A 16 5.81 -13.48 -10.28
CA ARG A 16 4.71 -14.40 -10.64
C ARG A 16 4.64 -15.61 -9.71
N ARG A 17 5.77 -16.17 -9.27
CA ARG A 17 5.78 -17.25 -8.27
C ARG A 17 5.27 -16.77 -6.92
N ASP A 18 5.64 -15.55 -6.54
CA ASP A 18 5.20 -14.94 -5.28
C ASP A 18 3.73 -14.49 -5.33
N THR A 19 3.10 -14.45 -6.51
CA THR A 19 1.70 -14.05 -6.69
C THR A 19 0.88 -15.24 -7.17
N PRO A 20 0.32 -16.09 -6.28
CA PRO A 20 -0.31 -17.36 -6.67
C PRO A 20 -1.41 -17.23 -7.72
N GLY A 21 -2.13 -16.10 -7.76
CA GLY A 21 -3.15 -15.80 -8.77
C GLY A 21 -2.61 -15.84 -10.22
N CYS A 22 -1.32 -15.60 -10.43
CA CYS A 22 -0.67 -15.69 -11.74
C CYS A 22 -0.55 -17.11 -12.28
N ALA A 23 -0.56 -18.13 -11.42
CA ALA A 23 -0.57 -19.55 -11.82
C ALA A 23 -1.99 -20.08 -12.07
N SER A 24 -3.01 -19.26 -11.84
CA SER A 24 -4.41 -19.65 -12.07
C SER A 24 -4.73 -19.75 -13.56
N ARG A 25 -5.82 -20.43 -13.91
CA ARG A 25 -6.33 -20.50 -15.29
C ARG A 25 -6.97 -19.20 -15.79
N ARG A 26 -7.05 -18.14 -14.96
CA ARG A 26 -7.69 -16.88 -15.32
C ARG A 26 -6.63 -15.84 -15.68
N ILE A 27 -6.82 -15.16 -16.81
CA ILE A 27 -6.01 -13.99 -17.17
C ILE A 27 -6.62 -12.77 -16.47
N HIS A 28 -5.99 -12.32 -15.38
CA HIS A 28 -6.47 -11.18 -14.61
C HIS A 28 -6.00 -9.85 -15.23
N LEU A 29 -6.88 -9.23 -16.02
CA LEU A 29 -6.65 -7.92 -16.64
C LEU A 29 -7.31 -6.76 -15.88
N ASN A 30 -7.86 -7.01 -14.69
CA ASN A 30 -8.54 -6.00 -13.85
C ASN A 30 -7.67 -5.53 -12.67
N ASN A 31 -6.35 -5.37 -12.88
CA ASN A 31 -5.43 -4.93 -11.81
C ASN A 31 -5.72 -3.50 -11.33
N ALA A 32 -6.27 -2.65 -12.20
CA ALA A 32 -6.68 -1.29 -11.84
C ALA A 32 -7.88 -1.28 -10.88
N GLY A 33 -8.75 -2.30 -10.93
CA GLY A 33 -9.82 -2.47 -9.96
C GLY A 33 -9.32 -3.04 -8.63
N ALA A 34 -8.56 -4.14 -8.69
CA ALA A 34 -7.82 -4.69 -7.56
C ALA A 34 -6.78 -5.69 -8.06
N ALA A 35 -5.51 -5.50 -7.69
CA ALA A 35 -4.44 -6.44 -8.00
C ALA A 35 -4.46 -7.64 -7.04
N PHE A 36 -3.84 -8.76 -7.45
CA PHE A 36 -3.57 -9.86 -6.53
C PHE A 36 -2.51 -9.46 -5.51
N SER A 37 -2.70 -9.87 -4.26
CA SER A 37 -1.70 -9.70 -3.21
C SER A 37 -0.61 -10.78 -3.32
N PRO A 38 0.68 -10.42 -3.38
CA PRO A 38 1.78 -11.37 -3.28
C PRO A 38 1.78 -12.08 -1.92
N ARG A 39 2.32 -13.30 -1.87
CA ARG A 39 2.41 -14.14 -0.68
C ARG A 39 3.10 -13.44 0.50
N PRO A 40 4.24 -12.73 0.33
CA PRO A 40 4.86 -12.00 1.44
C PRO A 40 3.93 -10.98 2.11
N VAL A 41 3.01 -10.36 1.35
CA VAL A 41 2.04 -9.40 1.89
C VAL A 41 0.98 -10.12 2.73
N ILE A 42 0.41 -11.19 2.19
CA ILE A 42 -0.64 -11.96 2.87
C ILE A 42 -0.08 -12.64 4.13
N GLU A 43 1.13 -13.20 4.06
CA GLU A 43 1.80 -13.81 5.22
C GLU A 43 2.07 -12.78 6.33
N ALA A 44 2.50 -11.56 5.98
CA ALA A 44 2.71 -10.51 6.98
C ALA A 44 1.41 -10.11 7.69
N VAL A 45 0.32 -9.92 6.94
CA VAL A 45 -0.99 -9.54 7.49
C VAL A 45 -1.55 -10.67 8.36
N LEU A 46 -1.64 -11.88 7.83
CA LEU A 46 -2.18 -13.02 8.58
C LEU A 46 -1.31 -13.35 9.80
N GLY A 47 0.01 -13.25 9.67
CA GLY A 47 0.92 -13.46 10.79
C GLY A 47 0.70 -12.45 11.91
N HIS A 48 0.46 -11.17 11.60
CA HIS A 48 0.16 -10.18 12.63
C HIS A 48 -1.19 -10.46 13.31
N LEU A 49 -2.24 -10.76 12.54
CA LEU A 49 -3.56 -11.12 13.09
C LEU A 49 -3.51 -12.38 13.97
N GLN A 50 -2.66 -13.35 13.62
CA GLN A 50 -2.42 -14.52 14.47
C GLN A 50 -1.74 -14.14 15.79
N ARG A 51 -0.74 -13.24 15.75
CA ARG A 51 -0.10 -12.72 16.98
C ARG A 51 -1.10 -11.98 17.86
N GLU A 52 -1.96 -11.14 17.29
CA GLU A 52 -3.03 -10.47 18.05
C GLU A 52 -3.95 -11.47 18.77
N GLN A 53 -4.27 -12.60 18.13
CA GLN A 53 -5.06 -13.67 18.76
C GLN A 53 -4.32 -14.39 19.90
N GLU A 54 -3.00 -14.51 19.80
CA GLU A 54 -2.18 -15.24 20.77
C GLU A 54 -1.82 -14.41 22.00
N ILE A 55 -1.57 -13.10 21.83
CA ILE A 55 -1.03 -12.25 22.91
C ILE A 55 -1.82 -10.96 23.16
N GLY A 56 -2.84 -10.64 22.36
CA GLY A 56 -3.56 -9.37 22.43
C GLY A 56 -3.03 -8.34 21.44
N GLY A 57 -3.88 -7.35 21.12
CA GLY A 57 -3.60 -6.36 20.08
C GLY A 57 -2.48 -5.39 20.45
N TYR A 58 -2.47 -4.88 21.69
CA TYR A 58 -1.45 -3.92 22.12
C TYR A 58 -0.08 -4.57 22.28
N GLU A 59 -0.03 -5.80 22.80
CA GLU A 59 1.20 -6.57 22.95
C GLU A 59 1.77 -6.93 21.57
N ALA A 60 0.92 -7.32 20.62
CA ALA A 60 1.33 -7.58 19.24
C ALA A 60 1.80 -6.32 18.50
N GLU A 61 1.18 -5.16 18.77
CA GLU A 61 1.63 -3.86 18.27
C GLU A 61 3.03 -3.52 18.81
N GLU A 62 3.25 -3.65 20.12
CA GLU A 62 4.54 -3.38 20.76
C GLU A 62 5.64 -4.31 20.20
N GLU A 63 5.34 -5.61 20.04
CA GLU A 63 6.24 -6.57 19.39
C GLU A 63 6.54 -6.20 17.93
N ALA A 64 5.60 -5.58 17.23
CA ALA A 64 5.73 -5.17 15.83
C ALA A 64 6.26 -3.74 15.63
N ALA A 65 6.51 -2.97 16.71
CA ALA A 65 6.79 -1.54 16.65
C ALA A 65 7.92 -1.16 15.66
N ASP A 66 9.00 -1.93 15.63
CA ASP A 66 10.13 -1.71 14.72
C ASP A 66 9.73 -1.88 13.26
N ARG A 67 8.91 -2.90 12.95
CA ARG A 67 8.39 -3.16 11.61
C ARG A 67 7.41 -2.07 11.17
N LEU A 68 6.54 -1.63 12.08
CA LEU A 68 5.61 -0.53 11.82
C LEU A 68 6.38 0.77 11.49
N ARG A 69 7.39 1.12 12.30
CA ARG A 69 8.27 2.28 12.04
C ARG A 69 9.03 2.16 10.72
N ALA A 70 9.55 0.98 10.40
CA ALA A 70 10.21 0.73 9.12
C ALA A 70 9.26 0.90 7.93
N GLY A 71 7.96 0.58 8.09
CA GLY A 71 6.92 0.81 7.10
C GLY A 71 6.79 2.28 6.69
N TYR A 72 6.75 3.20 7.65
CA TYR A 72 6.75 4.65 7.37
C TYR A 72 8.01 5.09 6.62
N GLY A 73 9.18 4.53 6.96
CA GLY A 73 10.44 4.78 6.25
C GLY A 73 10.39 4.31 4.79
N ALA A 74 9.86 3.11 4.55
CA ALA A 74 9.73 2.55 3.22
C ALA A 74 8.76 3.36 2.34
N LEU A 75 7.59 3.74 2.88
CA LEU A 75 6.62 4.60 2.19
C LEU A 75 7.22 5.97 1.85
N ALA A 76 7.92 6.58 2.80
CA ALA A 76 8.59 7.86 2.58
C ALA A 76 9.68 7.77 1.50
N GLY A 77 10.46 6.69 1.48
CA GLY A 77 11.44 6.42 0.44
C GLY A 77 10.80 6.23 -0.94
N LEU A 78 9.66 5.55 -1.01
CA LEU A 78 8.88 5.38 -2.25
C LEU A 78 8.33 6.71 -2.78
N LEU A 79 7.84 7.57 -1.89
CA LEU A 79 7.22 8.86 -2.23
C LEU A 79 8.23 10.01 -2.36
N GLY A 80 9.50 9.81 -1.98
CA GLY A 80 10.52 10.86 -1.98
C GLY A 80 10.27 11.95 -0.93
N CYS A 81 9.69 11.60 0.23
CA CYS A 81 9.39 12.55 1.31
C CYS A 81 10.00 12.12 2.66
N ALA A 82 9.75 12.87 3.73
CA ALA A 82 10.18 12.48 5.08
C ALA A 82 9.12 11.56 5.74
N PRO A 83 9.52 10.59 6.59
CA PRO A 83 8.57 9.70 7.28
C PRO A 83 7.47 10.42 8.06
N ARG A 84 7.82 11.55 8.70
CA ARG A 84 6.86 12.40 9.42
C ARG A 84 5.79 13.07 8.55
N ASN A 85 5.96 13.05 7.22
CA ASN A 85 4.99 13.58 6.26
C ASN A 85 4.06 12.48 5.72
N VAL A 86 4.16 11.25 6.22
CA VAL A 86 3.32 10.11 5.82
C VAL A 86 2.31 9.83 6.93
N ALA A 87 1.03 9.74 6.55
CA ALA A 87 -0.04 9.20 7.38
C ALA A 87 -0.65 7.99 6.67
N VAL A 88 -0.83 6.88 7.39
CA VAL A 88 -1.44 5.65 6.86
C VAL A 88 -2.88 5.58 7.36
N VAL A 89 -3.81 5.45 6.43
CA VAL A 89 -5.26 5.29 6.67
C VAL A 89 -5.80 4.16 5.79
N GLU A 90 -7.08 3.85 5.93
CA GLU A 90 -7.68 2.63 5.39
C GLU A 90 -7.71 2.58 3.85
N ASN A 91 -7.91 3.73 3.19
CA ASN A 91 -7.96 3.82 1.73
C ASN A 91 -7.83 5.28 1.22
N ALA A 92 -7.75 5.44 -0.11
CA ALA A 92 -7.60 6.74 -0.76
C ALA A 92 -8.77 7.71 -0.53
N THR A 93 -10.01 7.22 -0.50
CA THR A 93 -11.24 8.01 -0.25
C THR A 93 -11.22 8.63 1.15
N VAL A 94 -10.88 7.83 2.16
CA VAL A 94 -10.73 8.31 3.54
C VAL A 94 -9.58 9.32 3.62
N ALA A 95 -8.43 9.01 3.01
CA ALA A 95 -7.27 9.90 3.01
C ALA A 95 -7.60 11.28 2.41
N PHE A 96 -8.27 11.30 1.25
CA PHE A 96 -8.65 12.53 0.57
C PHE A 96 -9.67 13.34 1.38
N SER A 97 -10.70 12.67 1.90
CA SER A 97 -11.73 13.30 2.72
C SER A 97 -11.16 13.91 4.00
N GLN A 98 -10.29 13.17 4.71
CA GLN A 98 -9.64 13.67 5.93
C GLN A 98 -8.69 14.84 5.62
N ALA A 99 -7.89 14.74 4.56
CA ALA A 99 -6.96 15.80 4.18
C ALA A 99 -7.68 17.11 3.85
N LEU A 100 -8.78 17.05 3.06
CA LEU A 100 -9.58 18.24 2.77
C LEU A 100 -10.31 18.79 4.00
N SER A 101 -10.78 17.91 4.88
CA SER A 101 -11.48 18.32 6.11
C SER A 101 -10.56 18.97 7.15
N ALA A 102 -9.24 18.89 6.97
CA ALA A 102 -8.27 19.51 7.86
C ALA A 102 -8.05 21.02 7.59
N PHE A 103 -8.59 21.55 6.50
CA PHE A 103 -8.50 22.97 6.16
C PHE A 103 -9.70 23.75 6.73
N ASP A 104 -9.42 24.87 7.40
CA ASP A 104 -10.43 25.83 7.83
C ASP A 104 -10.84 26.74 6.66
N PHE A 105 -11.63 26.21 5.72
CA PHE A 105 -12.11 27.00 4.57
C PHE A 105 -12.92 28.23 5.02
N ALA A 106 -12.62 29.37 4.39
CA ALA A 106 -13.31 30.63 4.60
C ALA A 106 -14.09 31.06 3.35
N PRO A 107 -15.10 31.94 3.50
CA PRO A 107 -15.78 32.54 2.36
C PRO A 107 -14.78 33.21 1.41
N GLY A 108 -14.78 32.78 0.15
CA GLY A 108 -13.87 33.28 -0.89
C GLY A 108 -12.78 32.31 -1.31
N ASP A 109 -12.52 31.25 -0.52
CA ASP A 109 -11.60 30.18 -0.90
C ASP A 109 -12.09 29.42 -2.13
N ARG A 110 -11.14 28.87 -2.90
CA ARG A 110 -11.41 28.16 -4.15
C ARG A 110 -10.66 26.85 -4.19
N LEU A 111 -11.41 25.77 -4.42
CA LEU A 111 -10.87 24.47 -4.75
C LEU A 111 -10.77 24.33 -6.26
N VAL A 112 -9.58 23.99 -6.74
CA VAL A 112 -9.34 23.69 -8.16
C VAL A 112 -9.23 22.18 -8.30
N THR A 113 -10.09 21.60 -9.13
CA THR A 113 -10.14 20.17 -9.44
C THR A 113 -10.15 19.97 -10.95
N THR A 114 -10.10 18.71 -11.40
CA THR A 114 -10.13 18.34 -12.82
C THR A 114 -11.38 17.53 -13.15
N ARG A 115 -11.75 17.50 -14.44
CA ARG A 115 -12.81 16.60 -14.94
C ARG A 115 -12.35 15.14 -15.05
N ASN A 116 -11.09 14.87 -14.70
CA ASN A 116 -10.43 13.58 -14.80
C ASN A 116 -10.13 12.99 -13.41
N ASP A 117 -10.49 13.71 -12.34
CA ASP A 117 -10.32 13.23 -10.98
C ASP A 117 -11.25 12.03 -10.74
N TYR A 118 -10.76 11.07 -9.96
CA TYR A 118 -11.57 9.95 -9.52
C TYR A 118 -12.59 10.45 -8.48
N SER A 119 -13.82 9.93 -8.51
CA SER A 119 -14.96 10.50 -7.78
C SER A 119 -15.00 10.21 -6.28
N SER A 120 -13.94 9.63 -5.72
CA SER A 120 -13.92 9.08 -4.36
C SER A 120 -13.24 10.00 -3.37
#